data_AF-A0A948UBL1-F1
#
_entry.id   AF-A0A948UBL1-F1
#
_cell.length_a   1.000
_cell.length_b   1.000
_cell.length_c   1.000
_cell.angle_alpha   90.00
_cell.angle_beta   90.00
_cell.angle_gamma   90.00
#
_symmetry.space_group_name_H-M   'P 1'
#
loop_
_entity.id
_entity.type
_entity.pdbx_description
1 polymer ?
#
loop_
_entity_poly.entity_id
_entity_poly.type
_entity_poly.pdbx_seq_one_letter_code
_entity_poly.pdbx_strand_id
1 'polypeptide(L)'
;MSAIHLALDIPCTRDEAARLFAVLIFLAQLEADPDAKPGPELDRVFGANAREALLGIIGHPVPLGIDCRYDPETGLLSLTDVEGRPNLAAVPVLLLWLYPDKLPLAYAVHTARHPGHKVWTLIGLNRIEITEDAASVETRLAALRSEPGAVRRIALLPTRPLLNGD
;
A
#
# COMPACT_ATOMS: atom_id res chain seq x y z
N MET A 1 9.98 20.94 4.85
CA MET A 1 8.99 20.05 4.19
C MET A 1 7.89 19.74 5.19
N SER A 2 6.63 19.62 4.77
CA SER A 2 5.53 19.28 5.69
C SER A 2 5.55 17.77 5.98
N ALA A 3 5.41 17.37 7.24
CA ALA A 3 5.15 15.99 7.62
C ALA A 3 3.77 15.56 7.12
N ILE A 4 3.64 14.33 6.62
CA ILE A 4 2.39 13.68 6.23
C ILE A 4 2.10 12.60 7.27
N HIS A 5 0.96 12.70 7.93
CA HIS A 5 0.56 11.71 8.92
C HIS A 5 -0.33 10.64 8.30
N LEU A 6 0.16 9.40 8.35
CA LEU A 6 -0.59 8.20 7.99
C LEU A 6 -0.94 7.47 9.28
N ALA A 7 -2.22 7.16 9.46
CA ALA A 7 -2.71 6.26 10.48
C ALA A 7 -3.82 5.40 9.86
N LEU A 8 -3.67 4.08 9.88
CA LEU A 8 -4.63 3.14 9.31
C LEU A 8 -4.69 1.88 10.17
N ASP A 9 -5.91 1.47 10.54
CA ASP A 9 -6.15 0.20 11.21
C ASP A 9 -6.79 -0.80 10.24
N ILE A 10 -6.24 -2.02 10.21
CA ILE A 10 -6.70 -3.12 9.35
C ILE A 10 -7.03 -4.33 10.24
N PRO A 11 -8.27 -4.83 10.24
CA PRO A 11 -8.61 -6.08 10.92
C PRO A 11 -7.88 -7.27 10.28
N CYS A 12 -7.01 -7.94 11.03
CA CYS A 12 -6.15 -9.01 10.54
C CYS A 12 -6.10 -10.18 11.52
N THR A 13 -6.00 -11.39 10.98
CA THR A 13 -5.45 -12.53 11.72
C THR A 13 -3.94 -12.34 11.90
N ARG A 14 -3.34 -13.12 12.80
CA ARG A 14 -1.89 -13.13 13.00
C ARG A 14 -1.11 -13.45 11.72
N ASP A 15 -1.59 -14.42 10.94
CA ASP A 15 -0.94 -14.84 9.69
C ASP A 15 -1.05 -13.78 8.60
N GLU A 16 -2.14 -13.01 8.59
CA GLU A 16 -2.30 -11.88 7.68
C GLU A 16 -1.39 -10.72 8.07
N ALA A 17 -1.33 -10.37 9.37
CA ALA A 17 -0.44 -9.34 9.86
C ALA A 17 1.03 -9.67 9.58
N ALA A 18 1.43 -10.94 9.72
CA ALA A 18 2.79 -11.41 9.42
C ALA A 18 3.25 -11.09 7.99
N ARG A 19 2.33 -10.93 7.03
CA ARG A 19 2.68 -10.61 5.64
C ARG A 19 3.32 -9.23 5.53
N LEU A 20 2.77 -8.20 6.20
CA LEU A 20 3.37 -6.86 6.18
C LEU A 20 4.71 -6.84 6.92
N PHE A 21 4.80 -7.52 8.07
CA PHE A 21 6.07 -7.66 8.78
C PHE A 21 7.14 -8.32 7.90
N ALA A 22 6.79 -9.38 7.17
CA ALA A 22 7.71 -10.04 6.25
C ALA A 22 8.22 -9.10 5.15
N VAL A 23 7.37 -8.19 4.65
CA VAL A 23 7.82 -7.15 3.69
C VAL A 23 8.81 -6.20 4.34
N LEU A 24 8.51 -5.65 5.52
CA LEU A 24 9.40 -4.72 6.22
C LEU A 24 10.76 -5.37 6.55
N ILE A 25 10.74 -6.62 7.02
CA ILE A 25 11.95 -7.42 7.27
C ILE A 25 12.74 -7.62 5.97
N PHE A 26 12.08 -8.00 4.88
CA PHE A 26 12.74 -8.18 3.59
C PHE A 26 13.40 -6.89 3.10
N LEU A 27 12.76 -5.73 3.26
CA LEU A 27 13.36 -4.44 2.86
C LEU A 27 14.56 -4.07 3.73
N ALA A 28 14.48 -4.30 5.04
CA ALA A 28 15.63 -4.10 5.93
C ALA A 28 16.80 -5.04 5.58
N GLN A 29 16.51 -6.28 5.19
CA GLN A 29 17.53 -7.21 4.70
C GLN A 29 18.13 -6.73 3.38
N LEU A 30 17.31 -6.22 2.46
CA LEU A 30 17.76 -5.73 1.16
C LEU A 30 18.68 -4.52 1.27
N GLU A 31 18.46 -3.65 2.27
CA GLU A 31 19.37 -2.54 2.59
C GLU A 31 20.77 -3.02 3.00
N ALA A 32 20.86 -4.18 3.66
CA ALA A 32 22.12 -4.78 4.08
C ALA A 32 22.74 -5.69 2.99
N ASP A 33 21.91 -6.35 2.20
CA ASP A 33 22.28 -7.30 1.16
C ASP A 33 21.36 -7.16 -0.07
N PRO A 34 21.84 -6.57 -1.18
CA PRO A 34 21.06 -6.42 -2.40
C PRO A 34 20.54 -7.75 -3.00
N ASP A 35 21.15 -8.88 -2.67
CA ASP A 35 20.76 -10.21 -3.15
C ASP A 35 19.80 -10.93 -2.20
N ALA A 36 19.35 -10.26 -1.12
CA ALA A 36 18.35 -10.78 -0.20
C ALA A 36 17.11 -11.27 -0.95
N LYS A 37 16.53 -12.36 -0.43
CA LYS A 37 15.31 -12.98 -0.97
C LYS A 37 14.16 -12.81 0.02
N PRO A 38 12.94 -12.57 -0.48
CA PRO A 38 11.76 -12.53 0.36
C PRO A 38 11.49 -13.88 1.02
N GLY A 39 10.89 -13.86 2.21
CA GLY A 39 10.49 -15.06 2.93
C GLY A 39 9.28 -15.78 2.32
N PRO A 40 9.02 -17.04 2.71
CA PRO A 40 7.95 -17.88 2.14
C PRO A 40 6.54 -17.32 2.38
N GLU A 41 6.35 -16.45 3.37
CA GLU A 41 5.10 -15.73 3.61
C GLU A 41 4.72 -14.86 2.40
N LEU A 42 5.71 -14.29 1.71
CA LEU A 42 5.54 -13.40 0.58
C LEU A 42 5.33 -14.16 -0.73
N ASP A 43 5.90 -15.36 -0.86
CA ASP A 43 5.66 -16.24 -2.02
C ASP A 43 4.17 -16.61 -2.15
N ARG A 44 3.45 -16.76 -1.03
CA ARG A 44 2.00 -17.02 -1.06
C ARG A 44 1.19 -15.84 -1.59
N VAL A 45 1.71 -14.61 -1.44
CA VAL A 45 1.01 -13.38 -1.83
C VAL A 45 1.39 -12.96 -3.25
N PHE A 46 2.68 -13.01 -3.57
CA PHE A 46 3.27 -12.48 -4.80
C PHE A 46 3.72 -13.56 -5.79
N GLY A 47 3.69 -14.84 -5.39
CA GLY A 47 4.13 -15.95 -6.22
C GLY A 47 5.66 -16.04 -6.33
N ALA A 48 6.13 -16.78 -7.34
CA ALA A 48 7.55 -17.08 -7.54
C ALA A 48 8.44 -15.85 -7.81
N ASN A 49 7.86 -14.70 -8.16
CA ASN A 49 8.56 -13.44 -8.46
C ASN A 49 8.34 -12.40 -7.36
N ALA A 50 8.23 -12.83 -6.10
CA ALA A 50 7.92 -11.96 -4.97
C ALA A 50 8.91 -10.79 -4.84
N ARG A 51 10.19 -11.03 -5.11
CA ARG A 51 11.23 -10.00 -5.06
C ARG A 51 10.96 -8.91 -6.09
N GLU A 52 10.84 -9.28 -7.35
CA GLU A 52 10.64 -8.36 -8.48
C GLU A 52 9.34 -7.58 -8.32
N ALA A 53 8.27 -8.23 -7.86
CA ALA A 53 7.00 -7.59 -7.58
C ALA A 53 7.14 -6.52 -6.48
N LEU A 54 7.77 -6.85 -5.36
CA LEU A 54 7.97 -5.90 -4.25
C LEU A 54 8.86 -4.72 -4.66
N LEU A 55 9.95 -4.97 -5.38
CA LEU A 55 10.82 -3.91 -5.87
C LEU A 55 10.11 -2.99 -6.86
N GLY A 56 9.30 -3.55 -7.76
CA GLY A 56 8.47 -2.80 -8.70
C GLY A 56 7.40 -1.96 -8.02
N ILE A 57 6.80 -2.46 -6.94
CA ILE A 57 5.82 -1.70 -6.13
C ILE A 57 6.49 -0.53 -5.41
N ILE A 58 7.64 -0.79 -4.78
CA ILE A 58 8.26 0.14 -3.84
C ILE A 58 9.04 1.23 -4.57
N GLY A 59 9.58 0.92 -5.74
CA GLY A 59 10.52 1.80 -6.43
C GLY A 59 11.82 1.93 -5.64
N HIS A 60 12.37 0.80 -5.17
CA HIS A 60 13.64 0.72 -4.42
C HIS A 60 14.74 1.55 -5.14
N PRO A 61 15.56 2.37 -4.44
CA PRO A 61 15.82 2.39 -3.00
C PRO A 61 14.91 3.24 -2.11
N VAL A 62 13.72 3.63 -2.56
CA VAL A 62 12.83 4.48 -1.75
C VAL A 62 12.27 3.69 -0.55
N PRO A 63 12.45 4.16 0.70
CA PRO A 63 11.88 3.51 1.88
C PRO A 63 10.35 3.64 1.86
N LEU A 64 9.64 2.68 2.47
CA LEU A 64 8.19 2.77 2.61
C LEU A 64 7.77 3.90 3.56
N GLY A 65 8.61 4.27 4.52
CA GLY A 65 8.33 5.35 5.48
C GLY A 65 7.13 5.07 6.39
N ILE A 66 6.92 3.80 6.73
CA ILE A 66 5.85 3.35 7.63
C ILE A 66 6.42 2.40 8.69
N ASP A 67 5.72 2.32 9.80
CA ASP A 67 5.86 1.28 10.83
C ASP A 67 4.50 0.61 11.05
N CYS A 68 4.49 -0.58 11.62
CA CYS A 68 3.25 -1.29 11.93
C CYS A 68 3.33 -2.09 13.23
N ARG A 69 2.18 -2.17 13.92
CA ARG A 69 2.01 -2.95 15.15
C ARG A 69 0.77 -3.82 15.03
N TYR A 70 0.90 -5.10 15.36
CA TYR A 70 -0.24 -6.01 15.48
C TYR A 70 -0.60 -6.21 16.94
N ASP A 71 -1.89 -6.08 17.25
CA ASP A 71 -2.47 -6.38 18.56
C ASP A 71 -3.24 -7.71 18.49
N PRO A 72 -2.76 -8.77 19.17
CA PRO A 72 -3.40 -10.08 19.14
C PRO A 72 -4.72 -10.14 19.92
N GLU A 73 -4.96 -9.21 20.85
CA GLU A 73 -6.21 -9.19 21.63
C GLU A 73 -7.37 -8.63 20.81
N THR A 74 -7.10 -7.56 20.05
CA THR A 74 -8.10 -6.89 19.21
C THR A 74 -8.12 -7.39 17.77
N GLY A 75 -7.06 -8.07 17.31
CA GLY A 75 -6.92 -8.51 15.92
C GLY A 75 -6.70 -7.34 14.96
N LEU A 76 -6.11 -6.24 15.43
CA LEU A 76 -5.86 -5.04 14.63
C LEU A 76 -4.39 -4.92 14.25
N LEU A 77 -4.13 -4.69 12.97
CA LEU A 77 -2.85 -4.22 12.47
C LEU A 77 -2.94 -2.71 12.26
N SER A 78 -2.23 -1.96 13.10
CA SER A 78 -2.11 -0.51 13.00
C SER A 78 -0.87 -0.13 12.21
N LEU A 79 -1.03 0.75 11.23
CA LEU A 79 0.05 1.30 10.41
C LEU A 79 0.18 2.79 10.68
N THR A 80 1.42 3.24 10.87
CA THR A 80 1.73 4.65 11.11
C THR A 80 2.86 5.13 10.20
N ASP A 81 2.91 6.41 9.88
CA ASP A 81 4.07 6.99 9.20
C ASP A 81 5.32 6.98 10.08
N VAL A 82 6.48 6.97 9.44
CA VAL A 82 7.78 7.27 10.06
C VAL A 82 8.22 8.64 9.58
N GLU A 83 8.48 9.54 10.54
CA GLU A 83 8.95 10.91 10.31
C GLU A 83 8.09 11.78 9.38
N GLY A 84 6.81 11.43 9.20
CA GLY A 84 5.92 12.16 8.29
C GLY A 84 6.24 11.94 6.81
N ARG A 85 6.90 10.83 6.45
CA ARG A 85 7.37 10.57 5.08
C ARG A 85 6.95 9.19 4.54
N PRO A 86 5.66 8.81 4.62
CA PRO A 86 5.21 7.58 3.99
C PRO A 86 5.34 7.68 2.47
N ASN A 87 5.78 6.62 1.81
CA ASN A 87 5.80 6.51 0.36
C ASN A 87 4.36 6.32 -0.15
N LEU A 88 3.67 7.43 -0.38
CA LEU A 88 2.27 7.45 -0.80
C LEU A 88 2.01 6.82 -2.17
N ALA A 89 3.04 6.59 -2.99
CA ALA A 89 2.91 5.86 -4.24
C ALA A 89 2.93 4.35 -4.01
N ALA A 90 3.84 3.86 -3.17
CA ALA A 90 4.04 2.43 -2.93
C ALA A 90 3.08 1.85 -1.89
N VAL A 91 2.84 2.56 -0.78
CA VAL A 91 2.06 2.06 0.36
C VAL A 91 0.64 1.61 -0.06
N PRO A 92 -0.15 2.41 -0.80
CA PRO A 92 -1.49 1.97 -1.22
C PRO A 92 -1.46 0.70 -2.06
N VAL A 93 -0.49 0.63 -2.99
CA VAL A 93 -0.33 -0.50 -3.91
C VAL A 93 0.04 -1.75 -3.13
N LEU A 94 1.02 -1.64 -2.23
CA LEU A 94 1.46 -2.74 -1.38
C LEU A 94 0.31 -3.28 -0.53
N LEU A 95 -0.43 -2.39 0.15
CA LEU A 95 -1.53 -2.80 1.01
C LEU A 95 -2.64 -3.50 0.21
N LEU A 96 -2.88 -3.09 -1.04
CA LEU A 96 -3.86 -3.75 -1.90
C LEU A 96 -3.45 -5.19 -2.23
N TRP A 97 -2.16 -5.44 -2.39
CA TRP A 97 -1.66 -6.81 -2.58
C TRP A 97 -1.80 -7.66 -1.33
N LEU A 98 -1.52 -7.08 -0.16
CA LEU A 98 -1.54 -7.80 1.11
C LEU A 98 -2.98 -8.05 1.62
N TYR A 99 -3.87 -7.09 1.42
CA TYR A 99 -5.20 -7.02 2.05
C TYR A 99 -6.30 -6.55 1.08
N PRO A 100 -6.47 -7.19 -0.09
CA PRO A 100 -7.34 -6.69 -1.17
C PRO A 100 -8.79 -6.45 -0.73
N ASP A 101 -9.30 -7.27 0.18
CA ASP A 101 -10.71 -7.24 0.59
C ASP A 101 -10.95 -6.42 1.87
N LYS A 102 -9.89 -5.86 2.46
CA LYS A 102 -9.95 -5.18 3.77
C LYS A 102 -9.67 -3.69 3.70
N LEU A 103 -9.14 -3.21 2.57
CA LEU A 103 -8.88 -1.79 2.42
C LEU A 103 -10.18 -1.00 2.19
N PRO A 104 -10.30 0.19 2.79
CA PRO A 104 -11.40 1.09 2.48
C PRO A 104 -11.34 1.49 1.00
N LEU A 105 -12.49 1.81 0.40
CA LEU A 105 -12.55 2.30 -1.00
C LEU A 105 -11.82 3.63 -1.18
N ALA A 106 -11.64 4.40 -0.11
CA ALA A 106 -10.70 5.50 -0.07
C ALA A 106 -10.24 5.79 1.37
N TYR A 107 -9.06 6.36 1.50
CA TYR A 107 -8.59 6.99 2.74
C TYR A 107 -7.87 8.30 2.43
N ALA A 108 -7.85 9.21 3.39
CA ALA A 108 -7.13 10.47 3.29
C ALA A 108 -5.92 10.47 4.21
N VAL A 109 -4.80 10.99 3.72
CA VAL A 109 -3.67 11.41 4.55
C VAL A 109 -3.67 12.92 4.68
N HIS A 110 -3.21 13.43 5.81
CA HIS A 110 -3.18 14.85 6.10
C HIS A 110 -1.75 15.31 6.31
N THR A 111 -1.51 16.59 6.04
CA THR A 111 -0.20 17.20 6.26
C THR A 111 -0.20 17.96 7.58
N ALA A 112 0.85 17.84 8.39
CA ALA A 112 0.99 18.54 9.67
C ALA A 112 0.94 20.07 9.50
N ARG A 113 1.48 20.59 8.39
CA ARG A 113 1.52 22.03 8.11
C ARG A 113 0.16 22.58 7.68
N HIS A 114 -0.70 21.75 7.10
CA HIS A 114 -2.05 22.10 6.71
C HIS A 114 -3.00 20.93 7.01
N PRO A 115 -3.52 20.84 8.25
CA PRO A 115 -4.43 19.75 8.64
C PRO A 115 -5.73 19.72 7.83
N GLY A 116 -6.14 20.87 7.27
CA GLY A 116 -7.27 20.95 6.34
C GLY A 116 -6.95 20.44 4.92
N HIS A 117 -5.68 20.26 4.57
CA HIS A 117 -5.25 19.74 3.28
C HIS A 117 -5.15 18.22 3.33
N LYS A 118 -6.00 17.57 2.53
CA LYS A 118 -6.15 16.11 2.47
C LYS A 118 -5.71 15.60 1.11
N VAL A 119 -4.79 14.65 1.12
CA VAL A 119 -4.47 13.85 -0.07
C VAL A 119 -5.26 12.56 0.04
N TRP A 120 -6.17 12.34 -0.88
CA TRP A 120 -7.05 11.19 -0.94
C TRP A 120 -6.45 10.11 -1.82
N THR A 121 -6.43 8.89 -1.30
CA THR A 121 -6.15 7.68 -2.07
C THR A 121 -7.47 6.95 -2.28
N LEU A 122 -7.92 6.86 -3.53
CA LEU A 122 -9.07 6.08 -3.96
C LEU A 122 -8.60 4.74 -4.49
N ILE A 123 -9.20 3.65 -4.01
CA ILE A 123 -8.85 2.28 -4.36
C ILE A 123 -10.03 1.67 -5.11
N GLY A 124 -9.90 1.60 -6.43
CA GLY A 124 -10.83 0.88 -7.30
C GLY A 124 -10.39 -0.55 -7.59
N LEU A 125 -11.26 -1.32 -8.24
CA LEU A 125 -10.98 -2.72 -8.60
C LEU A 125 -9.75 -2.87 -9.50
N ASN A 126 -9.47 -1.88 -10.34
CA ASN A 126 -8.44 -1.91 -11.37
C ASN A 126 -7.51 -0.68 -11.37
N ARG A 127 -7.64 0.24 -10.41
CA ARG A 127 -6.83 1.47 -10.34
C ARG A 127 -6.69 1.98 -8.91
N ILE A 128 -5.55 2.58 -8.63
CA ILE A 128 -5.35 3.46 -7.48
C ILE A 128 -5.23 4.88 -8.01
N GLU A 129 -5.96 5.80 -7.41
CA GLU A 129 -5.94 7.22 -7.77
C GLU A 129 -5.58 8.06 -6.54
N ILE A 130 -4.67 8.99 -6.71
CA ILE A 130 -4.26 9.95 -5.66
C ILE A 130 -4.72 11.34 -6.11
N THR A 131 -5.49 12.03 -5.27
CA THR A 131 -6.06 13.35 -5.59
C THR A 131 -6.14 14.23 -4.35
N GLU A 132 -6.00 15.55 -4.54
CA GLU A 132 -6.20 16.56 -3.50
C GLU A 132 -7.58 17.25 -3.64
N ASP A 133 -8.30 16.98 -4.73
CA ASP A 133 -9.62 17.56 -5.01
C ASP A 133 -10.72 16.85 -4.22
N ALA A 134 -11.01 17.40 -3.03
CA ALA A 134 -12.05 16.90 -2.13
C ALA A 134 -13.45 16.83 -2.78
N ALA A 135 -13.78 17.74 -3.71
CA ALA A 135 -15.09 17.74 -4.37
C ALA A 135 -15.24 16.56 -5.34
N SER A 136 -14.14 16.17 -6.01
CA SER A 136 -14.14 14.99 -6.90
C SER A 136 -14.28 13.67 -6.14
N VAL A 137 -13.82 13.60 -4.89
CA VAL A 137 -13.74 12.36 -4.11
C VAL A 137 -15.11 11.75 -3.87
N GLU A 138 -16.12 12.55 -3.53
CA GLU A 138 -17.48 12.04 -3.27
C GLU A 138 -18.10 11.39 -4.52
N THR A 139 -17.96 12.05 -5.67
CA THR A 139 -18.47 11.56 -6.95
C THR A 139 -17.77 10.26 -7.35
N ARG A 140 -16.44 10.21 -7.18
CA ARG A 140 -15.63 9.02 -7.51
C ARG A 140 -15.90 7.86 -6.55
N LEU A 141 -16.08 8.14 -5.26
CA LEU A 141 -16.50 7.13 -4.27
C LEU A 141 -17.87 6.54 -4.60
N ALA A 142 -18.82 7.37 -5.03
CA ALA A 142 -20.13 6.90 -5.46
C ALA A 142 -20.01 5.96 -6.66
N ALA A 143 -19.18 6.31 -7.66
CA ALA A 143 -18.90 5.46 -8.81
C ALA A 143 -18.28 4.12 -8.39
N LEU A 144 -17.25 4.14 -7.53
CA LEU A 144 -16.59 2.92 -7.04
C LEU A 144 -17.54 1.99 -6.26
N ARG A 145 -18.46 2.55 -5.46
CA ARG A 145 -19.48 1.76 -4.74
C ARG A 145 -20.49 1.09 -5.67
N SER A 146 -20.68 1.65 -6.87
CA SER A 146 -21.61 1.11 -7.87
C SER A 146 -21.00 0.05 -8.77
N GLU A 147 -19.68 -0.17 -8.73
CA GLU A 147 -19.00 -1.18 -9.53
C GLU A 147 -19.31 -2.60 -9.01
N PRO A 148 -19.81 -3.52 -9.86
CA PRO A 148 -20.03 -4.90 -9.47
C PRO A 148 -18.70 -5.68 -9.49
N GLY A 149 -18.29 -6.27 -8.35
CA GLY A 149 -17.12 -7.15 -8.31
C GLY A 149 -16.59 -7.44 -6.91
N ALA A 150 -16.07 -8.67 -6.72
CA ALA A 150 -15.74 -9.25 -5.42
C ALA A 150 -14.23 -9.32 -5.08
N VAL A 151 -13.31 -8.92 -5.98
CA VAL A 151 -11.86 -8.99 -5.70
C VAL A 151 -11.14 -7.77 -6.26
N ARG A 152 -10.49 -7.00 -5.37
CA ARG A 152 -9.69 -5.82 -5.71
C ARG A 152 -8.24 -6.22 -5.92
N ARG A 153 -7.88 -6.70 -7.10
CA ARG A 153 -6.49 -7.03 -7.42
C ARG A 153 -6.05 -6.28 -8.66
N ILE A 154 -5.21 -5.25 -8.46
CA ILE A 154 -4.56 -4.55 -9.56
C ILE A 154 -3.47 -5.46 -10.11
N ALA A 155 -3.60 -5.88 -11.36
CA ALA A 155 -2.51 -6.50 -12.08
C ALA A 155 -1.40 -5.46 -12.27
N LEU A 156 -0.32 -5.58 -11.50
CA LEU A 156 0.87 -4.74 -11.64
C LEU A 156 1.78 -5.17 -12.78
N LEU A 157 1.56 -6.37 -13.33
CA LEU A 157 2.22 -6.76 -14.55
C LEU A 157 1.69 -5.87 -15.67
N PRO A 158 2.57 -5.17 -16.42
CA PRO A 158 2.14 -4.43 -17.58
C PRO A 158 1.41 -5.39 -18.53
N THR A 159 0.10 -5.22 -18.70
CA THR A 159 -0.71 -6.03 -19.64
C THR A 159 -0.45 -5.65 -21.10
N ARG A 160 0.39 -4.65 -21.32
CA ARG A 160 0.96 -4.28 -22.62
C ARG A 160 2.46 -4.07 -22.46
N PRO A 161 3.29 -4.55 -23.40
CA PRO A 161 4.70 -4.18 -23.41
C PRO A 161 4.79 -2.65 -23.38
N LEU A 162 5.65 -2.12 -22.51
CA LEU A 162 6.05 -0.73 -22.57
C LEU A 162 6.54 -0.50 -24.00
N LEU A 163 5.84 0.34 -24.75
CA LEU A 163 6.39 0.84 -26.01
C LEU A 163 7.69 1.54 -25.61
N ASN A 164 8.82 1.03 -26.10
CA ASN A 164 10.09 1.70 -25.95
C ASN A 164 9.87 3.13 -26.45
N GLY A 165 10.03 4.10 -25.56
CA GLY A 165 9.99 5.51 -25.94
C GLY A 165 11.16 5.78 -26.88
N ASP A 166 10.85 6.31 -28.06
CA ASP A 166 11.83 6.96 -28.94
C ASP A 166 12.43 8.21 -28.26
#